data_AF-A0A962NBV4-F1
#
_entry.id   AF-A0A962NBV4-F1
#
_cell.length_a   1.000
_cell.length_b   1.000
_cell.length_c   1.000
_cell.angle_alpha   90.00
_cell.angle_beta   90.00
_cell.angle_gamma   90.00
#
_symmetry.space_group_name_H-M   'P 1'
#
loop_
_entity.id
_entity.type
_entity.pdbx_description
1 polymer ?
#
loop_
_entity_poly.entity_id
_entity_poly.type
_entity_poly.pdbx_seq_one_letter_code
_entity_poly.pdbx_strand_id
1 'polypeptide(L)'
;WSFLAQDWYGDNWLLVGESGGFADPILAAGLTLTHTGAREAAYTLLALDDGEHDAAWLLDNYERTQSARIRQHMRFADFWYSSNGIFTDLQDYTREIARDAGLDMSAQRAFQWLATGGFTNDILGQPGIGGLDLAGARQVALRLVDSRQAWQLSKYNHFRLN
;
A
#
# COMPACT_ATOMS: atom_id res chain seq x y z
N TRP A 1 -0.22 -15.77 -15.93
CA TRP A 1 0.97 -15.05 -16.45
C TRP A 1 1.08 -13.78 -15.63
N SER A 2 2.25 -13.55 -15.05
CA SER A 2 2.52 -12.42 -14.16
C SER A 2 3.84 -11.78 -14.55
N PHE A 3 3.98 -10.47 -14.35
CA PHE A 3 5.23 -9.76 -14.59
C PHE A 3 5.42 -8.59 -13.62
N LEU A 4 6.68 -8.16 -13.49
CA LEU A 4 7.09 -6.99 -12.74
C LEU A 4 8.17 -6.27 -13.55
N ALA A 5 8.05 -4.95 -13.69
CA ALA A 5 9.07 -4.12 -14.30
C ALA A 5 10.36 -4.17 -13.47
N GLN A 6 11.50 -4.12 -14.14
CA GLN A 6 12.82 -4.07 -13.50
C GLN A 6 13.08 -2.69 -12.89
N ASP A 7 12.75 -1.63 -13.62
CA ASP A 7 12.92 -0.25 -13.19
C ASP A 7 11.55 0.42 -13.10
N TRP A 8 11.31 1.16 -12.02
CA TRP A 8 10.01 1.80 -11.73
C TRP A 8 9.99 3.29 -11.97
N TYR A 9 11.17 3.89 -12.10
CA TYR A 9 11.36 5.30 -12.36
C TYR A 9 12.68 5.52 -13.10
N GLY A 10 12.83 6.71 -13.67
CA GLY A 10 14.09 7.17 -14.24
C GLY A 10 14.02 8.66 -14.51
N ASP A 11 14.94 9.17 -15.34
CA ASP A 11 14.99 10.58 -15.67
C ASP A 11 13.65 11.02 -16.30
N ASN A 12 12.86 11.77 -15.51
CA ASN A 12 11.59 12.37 -15.90
C ASN A 12 10.47 11.37 -16.24
N TRP A 13 10.48 10.15 -15.68
CA TRP A 13 9.37 9.21 -15.80
C TRP A 13 9.19 8.33 -14.56
N LEU A 14 7.96 7.84 -14.38
CA LEU A 14 7.56 6.93 -13.30
C LEU A 14 6.51 5.95 -13.85
N LEU A 15 6.56 4.68 -13.44
CA LEU A 15 5.53 3.69 -13.77
C LEU A 15 4.45 3.64 -12.69
N VAL A 16 3.21 3.42 -13.12
CA VAL A 16 2.03 3.41 -12.26
C VAL A 16 1.09 2.28 -12.67
N GLY A 17 0.62 1.51 -11.68
CA GLY A 17 -0.33 0.43 -11.90
C GLY A 17 0.23 -0.65 -12.83
N GLU A 18 -0.58 -1.09 -13.79
CA GLU A 18 -0.24 -2.21 -14.68
C GLU A 18 0.97 -1.94 -15.58
N SER A 19 1.41 -0.69 -15.75
CA SER A 19 2.66 -0.40 -16.48
C SER A 19 3.90 -0.88 -15.70
N GLY A 20 3.82 -0.98 -14.37
CA GLY A 20 4.88 -1.46 -13.48
C GLY A 20 4.79 -2.94 -13.15
N GLY A 21 3.61 -3.57 -13.29
CA GLY A 21 3.46 -5.00 -13.10
C GLY A 21 2.02 -5.47 -13.04
N PHE A 22 1.84 -6.77 -13.25
CA PHE A 22 0.54 -7.44 -13.20
C PHE A 22 0.71 -8.85 -12.65
N ALA A 23 -0.20 -9.30 -11.79
CA ALA A 23 -0.17 -10.65 -11.24
C ALA A 23 -1.18 -11.58 -11.92
N ASP A 24 -2.47 -11.34 -11.68
CA ASP A 24 -3.58 -12.18 -12.15
C ASP A 24 -4.91 -11.41 -12.03
N PRO A 25 -5.92 -11.67 -12.91
CA PRO A 25 -7.24 -11.02 -12.82
C PRO A 25 -8.05 -11.41 -11.57
N ILE A 26 -7.60 -12.39 -10.80
CA ILE A 26 -8.29 -12.83 -9.59
C ILE A 26 -8.63 -11.68 -8.64
N LEU A 27 -9.89 -11.67 -8.19
CA LEU A 27 -10.46 -10.64 -7.29
C LEU A 27 -10.39 -9.20 -7.82
N ALA A 28 -10.10 -9.00 -9.11
CA ALA A 28 -10.01 -7.68 -9.75
C ALA A 28 -9.05 -6.70 -9.05
N ALA A 29 -7.99 -7.21 -8.39
CA ALA A 29 -7.08 -6.38 -7.61
C ALA A 29 -6.26 -5.38 -8.45
N GLY A 30 -6.13 -5.60 -9.77
CA GLY A 30 -5.35 -4.74 -10.67
C GLY A 30 -5.79 -3.27 -10.67
N LEU A 31 -7.10 -3.01 -10.66
CA LEU A 31 -7.63 -1.64 -10.59
C LEU A 31 -7.37 -0.99 -9.23
N THR A 32 -7.51 -1.75 -8.14
CA THR A 32 -7.20 -1.27 -6.80
C THR A 32 -5.72 -0.89 -6.67
N LEU A 33 -4.82 -1.77 -7.13
CA LEU A 33 -3.38 -1.51 -7.15
C LEU A 33 -3.04 -0.29 -8.03
N THR A 34 -3.70 -0.15 -9.18
CA THR A 34 -3.52 0.99 -10.08
C THR A 34 -3.94 2.30 -9.44
N HIS A 35 -5.12 2.37 -8.83
CA HIS A 35 -5.60 3.59 -8.17
C HIS A 35 -4.76 3.96 -6.95
N THR A 36 -4.37 2.98 -6.12
CA THR A 36 -3.50 3.24 -4.96
C THR A 36 -2.12 3.70 -5.41
N GLY A 37 -1.53 3.03 -6.40
CA GLY A 37 -0.25 3.43 -6.98
C GLY A 37 -0.30 4.82 -7.61
N ALA A 38 -1.37 5.16 -8.33
CA ALA A 38 -1.55 6.49 -8.92
C ALA A 38 -1.65 7.59 -7.86
N ARG A 39 -2.36 7.33 -6.76
CA ARG A 39 -2.44 8.26 -5.63
C ARG A 39 -1.06 8.50 -5.01
N GLU A 40 -0.30 7.44 -4.76
CA GLU A 40 1.04 7.58 -4.18
C GLU A 40 2.04 8.24 -5.13
N ALA A 41 1.97 7.92 -6.43
CA ALA A 41 2.78 8.61 -7.44
C ALA A 41 2.51 10.12 -7.41
N ALA A 42 1.25 10.54 -7.29
CA ALA A 42 0.90 11.94 -7.18
C ALA A 42 1.51 12.60 -5.92
N TYR A 43 1.47 11.94 -4.76
CA TYR A 43 2.11 12.45 -3.54
C TYR A 43 3.63 12.53 -3.67
N THR A 44 4.26 11.51 -4.26
CA THR A 44 5.70 11.49 -4.52
C THR A 44 6.10 12.63 -5.47
N LEU A 45 5.35 12.86 -6.56
CA LEU A 45 5.62 13.95 -7.49
C LEU A 45 5.52 15.33 -6.83
N LEU A 46 4.51 15.55 -5.98
CA LEU A 46 4.38 16.79 -5.21
C LEU A 46 5.55 16.99 -4.24
N ALA A 47 5.98 15.93 -3.56
CA ALA A 47 7.13 15.99 -2.64
C ALA A 47 8.47 16.23 -3.37
N LEU A 48 8.60 15.73 -4.60
CA LEU A 48 9.76 15.98 -5.46
C LEU A 48 9.80 17.43 -5.95
N ASP A 49 8.64 18.01 -6.30
CA ASP A 49 8.52 19.41 -6.75
C ASP A 49 8.85 20.41 -5.62
N ASP A 50 8.45 20.09 -4.39
CA ASP A 50 8.73 20.90 -3.21
C ASP A 50 10.22 20.95 -2.84
N GLY A 51 10.96 19.87 -3.12
CA GLY A 51 12.42 19.81 -2.94
C GLY A 51 12.91 19.77 -1.48
N GLU A 52 12.01 19.62 -0.50
CA GLU A 52 12.34 19.54 0.92
C GLU A 52 12.90 18.17 1.37
N HIS A 53 12.82 17.15 0.51
CA HIS A 53 13.19 15.77 0.81
C HIS A 53 14.19 15.21 -0.20
N ASP A 54 14.93 14.18 0.20
CA ASP A 54 15.83 13.46 -0.69
C ASP A 54 15.03 12.77 -1.81
N ALA A 55 15.26 13.22 -3.04
CA ALA A 55 14.57 12.72 -4.23
C ALA A 55 14.82 11.24 -4.49
N ALA A 56 16.05 10.75 -4.27
CA ALA A 56 16.39 9.34 -4.46
C ALA A 56 15.63 8.48 -3.46
N TRP A 57 15.57 8.93 -2.20
CA TRP A 57 14.81 8.22 -1.17
C TRP A 57 13.31 8.15 -1.49
N LEU A 58 12.71 9.25 -1.98
CA LEU A 58 11.30 9.29 -2.36
C LEU A 58 10.96 8.30 -3.47
N LEU A 59 11.80 8.26 -4.52
CA LEU A 59 11.64 7.37 -5.67
C LEU A 59 11.87 5.91 -5.30
N ASP A 60 12.92 5.60 -4.54
CA ASP A 60 13.21 4.26 -4.03
C ASP A 60 12.10 3.74 -3.11
N ASN A 61 11.54 4.62 -2.27
CA ASN A 61 10.43 4.26 -1.40
C ASN A 61 9.16 3.95 -2.21
N TYR A 62 8.87 4.75 -3.24
CA TYR A 62 7.76 4.52 -4.14
C TYR A 62 7.89 3.16 -4.86
N GLU A 63 9.04 2.90 -5.48
CA GLU A 63 9.33 1.62 -6.16
C GLU A 63 9.18 0.44 -5.19
N ARG A 64 9.83 0.51 -4.03
CA ARG A 64 9.79 -0.57 -3.04
C ARG A 64 8.34 -0.87 -2.62
N THR A 65 7.53 0.17 -2.43
CA THR A 65 6.14 0.04 -2.01
C THR A 65 5.31 -0.60 -3.12
N GLN A 66 5.32 -0.05 -4.34
CA GLN A 66 4.48 -0.59 -5.42
C GLN A 66 4.89 -2.01 -5.81
N SER A 67 6.20 -2.26 -5.93
CA SER A 67 6.70 -3.58 -6.29
C SER A 67 6.37 -4.64 -5.24
N ALA A 68 6.39 -4.30 -3.95
CA ALA A 68 6.00 -5.22 -2.88
C ALA A 68 4.52 -5.61 -2.97
N ARG A 69 3.62 -4.65 -3.23
CA ARG A 69 2.17 -4.92 -3.37
C ARG A 69 1.87 -5.89 -4.51
N ILE A 70 2.51 -5.70 -5.66
CA ILE A 70 2.34 -6.61 -6.81
C ILE A 70 2.91 -7.99 -6.49
N ARG A 71 4.09 -8.08 -5.89
CA ARG A 71 4.67 -9.38 -5.47
C ARG A 71 3.77 -10.12 -4.49
N GLN A 72 3.13 -9.43 -3.56
CA GLN A 72 2.15 -10.04 -2.65
C GLN A 72 0.93 -10.60 -3.42
N HIS A 73 0.43 -9.86 -4.41
CA HIS A 73 -0.67 -10.34 -5.24
C HIS A 73 -0.26 -11.54 -6.12
N MET A 74 0.97 -11.56 -6.65
CA MET A 74 1.54 -12.72 -7.34
C MET A 74 1.60 -13.96 -6.45
N ARG A 75 2.11 -13.83 -5.22
CA ARG A 75 2.13 -14.92 -4.23
C ARG A 75 0.73 -15.45 -3.95
N PHE A 76 -0.25 -14.56 -3.83
CA PHE A 76 -1.65 -14.97 -3.64
C PHE A 76 -2.20 -15.73 -4.85
N ALA A 77 -1.94 -15.27 -6.07
CA ALA A 77 -2.38 -15.93 -7.28
C ALA A 77 -1.74 -17.33 -7.44
N ASP A 78 -0.42 -17.44 -7.26
CA ASP A 78 0.31 -18.72 -7.32
C ASP A 78 -0.27 -19.72 -6.32
N PHE A 79 -0.60 -19.25 -5.12
CA PHE A 79 -1.21 -20.07 -4.11
C PHE A 79 -2.65 -20.47 -4.45
N TRP A 80 -3.47 -19.51 -4.92
CA TRP A 80 -4.85 -19.79 -5.34
C TRP A 80 -4.92 -20.91 -6.39
N TYR A 81 -4.00 -20.94 -7.35
CA TYR A 81 -3.99 -21.95 -8.40
C TYR A 81 -3.22 -23.23 -8.05
N SER A 82 -2.33 -23.21 -7.04
CA SER A 82 -1.62 -24.42 -6.58
C SER A 82 -2.43 -25.24 -5.56
N SER A 83 -3.34 -24.62 -4.81
CA SER A 83 -4.13 -25.27 -3.75
C SER A 83 -5.36 -26.07 -4.21
N ASN A 84 -5.29 -26.75 -5.37
CA ASN A 84 -6.31 -27.64 -5.97
C ASN A 84 -7.38 -28.22 -4.98
N GLY A 85 -8.40 -27.43 -4.64
CA GLY A 85 -9.65 -27.89 -4.02
C GLY A 85 -9.82 -27.78 -2.50
N ILE A 86 -8.88 -27.27 -1.70
CA ILE A 86 -9.06 -27.17 -0.23
C ILE A 86 -9.08 -25.71 0.23
N PHE A 87 -10.29 -25.14 0.31
CA PHE A 87 -10.52 -23.75 0.70
C PHE A 87 -10.08 -23.41 2.14
N THR A 88 -9.93 -24.41 3.02
CA THR A 88 -9.38 -24.20 4.38
C THR A 88 -7.89 -23.88 4.34
N ASP A 89 -7.13 -24.60 3.51
CA ASP A 89 -5.71 -24.34 3.30
C ASP A 89 -5.52 -22.94 2.71
N LEU A 90 -6.47 -22.53 1.85
CA LEU A 90 -6.50 -21.20 1.26
C LEU A 90 -6.51 -20.11 2.35
N GLN A 91 -7.38 -20.27 3.34
CA GLN A 91 -7.52 -19.32 4.44
C GLN A 91 -6.29 -19.34 5.37
N ASP A 92 -5.73 -20.51 5.66
CA ASP A 92 -4.58 -20.63 6.55
C ASP A 92 -3.32 -19.97 5.96
N TYR A 93 -3.12 -20.03 4.64
CA TYR A 93 -2.02 -19.30 4.02
C TYR A 93 -2.22 -17.78 3.97
N THR A 94 -3.46 -17.31 3.81
CA THR A 94 -3.71 -15.85 3.90
C THR A 94 -3.30 -15.29 5.25
N ARG A 95 -3.36 -16.10 6.33
CA ARG A 95 -2.82 -15.74 7.64
C ARG A 95 -1.31 -15.57 7.63
N GLU A 96 -0.57 -16.41 6.89
CA GLU A 96 0.88 -16.24 6.72
C GLU A 96 1.20 -14.95 5.96
N ILE A 97 0.46 -14.63 4.89
CA ILE A 97 0.61 -13.37 4.15
C ILE A 97 0.32 -12.15 5.06
N ALA A 98 -0.74 -12.22 5.86
CA ALA A 98 -1.05 -11.17 6.83
C ALA A 98 0.06 -11.02 7.88
N ARG A 99 0.65 -12.12 8.35
CA ARG A 99 1.78 -12.11 9.29
C ARG A 99 3.04 -11.49 8.67
N ASP A 100 3.35 -11.80 7.41
CA ASP A 100 4.45 -11.17 6.66
C ASP A 100 4.23 -9.65 6.52
N ALA A 101 2.97 -9.21 6.45
CA ALA A 101 2.58 -7.81 6.48
C ALA A 101 2.50 -7.19 7.90
N GLY A 102 2.89 -7.94 8.94
CA GLY A 102 2.91 -7.48 10.34
C GLY A 102 1.56 -7.53 11.06
N LEU A 103 0.56 -8.20 10.50
CA LEU A 103 -0.79 -8.31 11.06
C LEU A 103 -1.03 -9.71 11.66
N ASP A 104 -1.47 -9.78 12.91
CA ASP A 104 -1.91 -11.04 13.54
C ASP A 104 -3.43 -11.15 13.52
N MET A 105 -3.96 -12.06 12.70
CA MET A 105 -5.40 -12.28 12.55
C MET A 105 -5.72 -13.74 12.24
N SER A 106 -6.98 -14.13 12.44
CA SER A 106 -7.46 -15.48 12.10
C SER A 106 -7.45 -15.68 10.58
N ALA A 107 -7.30 -16.92 10.13
CA ALA A 107 -7.31 -17.33 8.72
C ALA A 107 -8.47 -16.72 7.92
N GLN A 108 -9.67 -16.72 8.50
CA GLN A 108 -10.87 -16.18 7.86
C GLN A 108 -10.85 -14.64 7.75
N ARG A 109 -10.30 -13.95 8.76
CA ARG A 109 -10.09 -12.48 8.70
C ARG A 109 -8.96 -12.11 7.75
N ALA A 110 -7.90 -12.91 7.71
CA ALA A 110 -6.79 -12.73 6.80
C ALA A 110 -7.27 -12.87 5.35
N PHE A 111 -8.08 -13.88 5.07
CA PHE A 111 -8.69 -14.08 3.77
C PHE A 111 -9.60 -12.92 3.39
N GLN A 112 -10.45 -12.46 4.32
CA GLN A 112 -11.33 -11.31 4.07
C GLN A 112 -10.55 -10.01 3.87
N TRP A 113 -9.52 -9.75 4.68
CA TRP A 113 -8.62 -8.62 4.54
C TRP A 113 -7.96 -8.64 3.16
N LEU A 114 -7.38 -9.77 2.76
CA LEU A 114 -6.76 -9.92 1.45
C LEU A 114 -7.78 -9.70 0.33
N ALA A 115 -8.93 -10.37 0.42
CA ALA A 115 -9.98 -10.32 -0.60
C ALA A 115 -10.63 -8.94 -0.78
N THR A 116 -10.49 -8.05 0.21
CA THR A 116 -11.01 -6.68 0.18
C THR A 116 -9.93 -5.63 -0.08
N GLY A 117 -8.73 -6.03 -0.51
CA GLY A 117 -7.66 -5.11 -0.88
C GLY A 117 -6.51 -5.01 0.11
N GLY A 118 -6.36 -5.98 1.01
CA GLY A 118 -5.27 -6.07 1.99
C GLY A 118 -3.86 -5.98 1.39
N PHE A 119 -3.70 -6.28 0.10
CA PHE A 119 -2.45 -6.10 -0.65
C PHE A 119 -1.95 -4.64 -0.67
N THR A 120 -2.79 -3.66 -0.34
CA THR A 120 -2.41 -2.24 -0.43
C THR A 120 -1.79 -1.70 0.86
N ASN A 121 -1.80 -2.43 1.98
CA ASN A 121 -1.35 -1.94 3.31
C ASN A 121 -1.94 -0.58 3.74
N ASP A 122 -2.93 -0.06 3.00
CA ASP A 122 -3.59 1.21 3.23
C ASP A 122 -5.05 0.96 3.61
N ILE A 123 -5.56 1.78 4.52
CA ILE A 123 -7.00 1.86 4.74
C ILE A 123 -7.58 2.73 3.62
N LEU A 124 -8.37 2.11 2.71
CA LEU A 124 -9.08 2.83 1.65
C LEU A 124 -9.83 4.04 2.22
N GLY A 125 -9.55 5.23 1.68
CA GLY A 125 -10.15 6.49 2.13
C GLY A 125 -9.44 7.19 3.30
N GLN A 126 -8.35 6.62 3.83
CA GLN A 126 -7.49 7.29 4.80
C GLN A 126 -6.11 7.56 4.21
N PRO A 127 -5.52 8.76 4.43
CA PRO A 127 -4.11 8.99 4.17
C PRO A 127 -3.28 8.29 5.25
N GLY A 128 -2.26 7.54 4.83
CA GLY A 128 -1.33 6.85 5.72
C GLY A 128 0.12 6.99 5.23
N ILE A 129 1.07 6.84 6.15
CA ILE A 129 2.52 6.83 5.87
C ILE A 129 3.11 5.63 6.61
N GLY A 130 3.87 4.78 5.91
CA GLY A 130 4.59 3.66 6.53
C GLY A 130 3.70 2.60 7.20
N GLY A 131 2.49 2.38 6.68
CA GLY A 131 1.52 1.42 7.24
C GLY A 131 0.74 1.94 8.46
N LEU A 132 0.90 3.21 8.82
CA LEU A 132 0.09 3.88 9.83
C LEU A 132 -0.83 4.90 9.15
N ASP A 133 -2.07 5.01 9.59
CA ASP A 133 -2.90 6.17 9.27
C ASP A 133 -2.27 7.44 9.86
N LEU A 134 -2.72 8.61 9.41
CA LEU A 134 -2.28 9.91 9.97
C LEU A 134 -2.30 9.89 11.52
N ALA A 135 -3.36 9.36 12.12
CA ALA A 135 -3.49 9.28 13.57
C ALA A 135 -2.38 8.42 14.21
N GLY A 136 -2.11 7.24 13.66
CA GLY A 136 -1.06 6.33 14.10
C GLY A 136 0.34 6.92 13.93
N ALA A 137 0.62 7.55 12.79
CA ALA A 137 1.89 8.24 12.54
C ALA A 137 2.13 9.33 13.60
N ARG A 138 1.08 10.09 13.96
CA ARG A 138 1.14 11.09 15.03
C ARG A 138 1.40 10.48 16.40
N GLN A 139 0.77 9.35 16.74
CA GLN A 139 0.98 8.69 18.04
C GLN A 139 2.42 8.22 18.20
N VAL A 140 3.04 7.70 17.14
CA VAL A 140 4.46 7.34 17.13
C VAL A 140 5.33 8.59 17.27
N ALA A 141 5.07 9.63 16.48
CA ALA A 141 5.82 10.88 16.55
C ALA A 141 5.77 11.51 17.95
N LEU A 142 4.59 11.53 18.61
CA LEU A 142 4.42 12.06 19.96
C LEU A 142 5.19 11.30 21.05
N ARG A 143 5.61 10.05 20.79
CA ARG A 143 6.49 9.31 21.72
C ARG A 143 7.97 9.70 21.55
N LEU A 144 8.32 10.32 20.43
CA LEU A 144 9.69 10.69 20.08
C LEU A 144 9.98 12.18 20.29
N VAL A 145 8.95 13.01 20.50
CA VAL A 145 9.08 14.45 20.72
C VAL A 145 8.43 14.87 22.03
N ASP A 146 9.10 15.74 22.78
CA ASP A 146 8.67 16.21 24.11
C ASP A 146 7.62 17.32 24.05
N SER A 147 6.95 17.51 22.90
CA SER A 147 6.03 18.63 22.66
C SER A 147 4.68 18.20 22.11
N ARG A 148 3.61 18.78 22.66
CA ARG A 148 2.24 18.63 22.13
C ARG A 148 2.10 19.42 20.84
N GLN A 149 2.35 18.79 19.69
CA GLN A 149 2.06 19.41 18.40
C GLN A 149 0.58 19.27 18.03
N ALA A 150 -0.03 20.41 17.68
CA ALA A 150 -1.35 20.48 17.09
C ALA A 150 -1.29 20.08 15.61
N TRP A 151 -2.37 19.48 15.12
CA TRP A 151 -2.49 19.13 13.70
C TRP A 151 -2.45 20.39 12.83
N GLN A 152 -1.49 20.48 11.91
CA GLN A 152 -1.49 21.55 10.90
C GLN A 152 -2.75 21.50 10.03
N LEU A 153 -3.25 20.29 9.75
CA LEU A 153 -4.52 20.07 9.05
C LEU A 153 -5.71 20.78 9.74
N SER A 154 -5.70 20.89 11.06
CA SER A 154 -6.76 21.61 11.80
C SER A 154 -6.81 23.10 11.51
N LYS A 155 -5.74 23.70 10.96
CA LYS A 155 -5.74 25.11 10.54
C LYS A 155 -6.46 25.35 9.20
N TYR A 156 -6.61 24.30 8.39
CA TYR A 156 -7.15 24.41 7.03
C TYR A 156 -8.57 23.85 6.88
N ASN A 157 -9.10 23.16 7.91
CA ASN A 157 -10.48 22.70 7.93
C ASN A 157 -11.44 23.82 8.38
N HIS A 158 -11.89 24.65 7.44
CA HIS A 158 -13.01 25.57 7.65
C HIS A 158 -14.32 24.91 7.20
N PHE A 159 -15.01 24.23 8.12
CA PHE A 159 -16.38 23.79 7.87
C PHE A 159 -17.35 24.92 8.22
N ARG A 160 -17.93 25.59 7.23
CA ARG A 160 -19.05 26.52 7.43
C ARG A 160 -20.36 25.78 7.17
N LEU A 161 -21.17 25.62 8.22
CA LEU A 161 -22.58 25.26 8.08
C LEU A 161 -23.34 26.48 7.59
N ASN A 162 -24.07 26.32 6.47
CA ASN A 162 -25.10 27.26 6.03
C ASN A 162 -26.41 26.97 6.79
#